data_AF-A0A1H4DKS9-F1
#
_entry.id   AF-A0A1H4DKS9-F1
#
_cell.length_a   1.000
_cell.length_b   1.000
_cell.length_c   1.000
_cell.angle_alpha   90.00
_cell.angle_beta   90.00
_cell.angle_gamma   90.00
#
_symmetry.space_group_name_H-M   'P 1'
#
loop_
_entity.id
_entity.type
_entity.pdbx_description
1 polymer ?
#
loop_
_entity_poly.entity_id
_entity_poly.type
_entity_poly.pdbx_seq_one_letter_code
_entity_poly.pdbx_strand_id
1 'polypeptide(L)' 'MASRSLEDIAEFIEKMKFQKSLFGGVNEQSVWKKIDDLNNEYKSVFEEQEIKYRTLLEERDLEIKKLKEKLNMD' A
#
# COMPACT_ATOMS: atom_id res chain seq x y z
N MET A 1 3.50 -7.27 -8.97
CA MET A 1 2.03 -7.37 -9.11
C MET A 1 1.56 -6.52 -7.97
N ALA A 2 0.88 -5.39 -8.17
CA ALA A 2 0.56 -4.50 -7.06
C ALA A 2 -0.12 -5.26 -5.91
N SER A 3 0.59 -5.38 -4.79
CA SER A 3 0.15 -6.03 -3.56
C SER A 3 -1.04 -5.27 -2.99
N ARG A 4 -2.01 -6.00 -2.45
CA ARG A 4 -3.23 -5.43 -1.85
C ARG A 4 -3.25 -5.56 -0.33
N SER A 5 -2.36 -6.39 0.21
CA SER A 5 -2.23 -6.66 1.63
C SER A 5 -0.76 -6.78 2.04
N LEU A 6 -0.49 -6.73 3.35
CA LEU A 6 0.85 -6.99 3.87
C LEU A 6 1.25 -8.46 3.68
N GLU A 7 0.28 -9.37 3.65
CA GLU A 7 0.47 -10.78 3.33
C GLU A 7 0.98 -10.97 1.89
N ASP A 8 0.43 -10.24 0.92
CA ASP A 8 0.94 -10.24 -0.46
C ASP A 8 2.40 -9.76 -0.52
N ILE A 9 2.74 -8.74 0.28
CA ILE A 9 4.12 -8.24 0.39
C ILE A 9 5.03 -9.29 1.04
N ALA A 10 4.56 -9.99 2.08
CA ALA A 10 5.32 -11.06 2.71
C ALA A 10 5.63 -12.19 1.71
N GLU A 11 4.65 -12.61 0.90
CA GLU A 11 4.87 -13.57 -0.18
C GLU A 11 5.83 -13.04 -1.26
N PHE A 12 5.74 -11.75 -1.59
CA PHE A 12 6.65 -11.10 -2.53
C PHE A 12 8.10 -11.13 -2.03
N ILE A 13 8.33 -10.83 -0.75
CA ILE A 13 9.64 -10.90 -0.09
C ILE A 13 10.14 -12.34 -0.07
N GLU A 14 9.31 -13.32 0.30
CA GLU A 14 9.69 -14.74 0.35
C GLU A 14 10.16 -15.24 -1.02
N LYS A 15 9.50 -14.81 -2.10
CA LYS A 15 9.82 -15.21 -3.48
C LYS A 15 10.97 -14.38 -4.09
N MET A 16 11.49 -13.37 -3.38
CA MET A 16 12.50 -12.45 -3.88
C MET A 16 13.84 -13.16 -4.10
N LYS A 17 14.42 -12.96 -5.29
CA LYS A 17 15.75 -13.50 -5.65
C LYS A 17 16.65 -12.39 -6.15
N PHE A 18 17.92 -12.47 -5.77
CA PHE A 18 18.97 -11.55 -6.20
C PHE A 18 19.85 -12.19 -7.27
N GLN A 19 20.25 -11.39 -8.26
CA GLN A 19 21.20 -11.84 -9.27
C GLN A 19 22.60 -11.98 -8.64
N LYS A 20 23.25 -13.13 -8.85
CA LYS A 20 24.63 -13.36 -8.41
C LYS A 20 25.62 -12.61 -9.32
N SER A 21 26.72 -12.13 -8.74
CA SER A 21 27.85 -11.59 -9.50
C SER A 21 28.81 -12.70 -9.95
N LEU A 22 29.64 -12.42 -10.97
CA LEU A 22 30.60 -13.39 -11.53
C LEU A 22 31.76 -13.71 -10.57
N PHE A 23 32.12 -12.78 -9.68
CA PHE A 23 33.18 -12.96 -8.67
C PHE A 23 32.61 -12.81 -7.26
N GLY A 24 31.81 -13.78 -6.84
CA GLY A 24 31.23 -13.83 -5.49
C GLY A 24 30.19 -12.72 -5.22
N GLY A 25 29.34 -12.94 -4.21
CA GLY A 25 28.34 -11.95 -3.80
C GLY A 25 27.15 -11.78 -4.77
N VAL A 26 26.41 -10.70 -4.56
CA VAL A 26 25.22 -10.31 -5.35
C VAL A 26 25.51 -9.07 -6.18
N ASN A 27 24.83 -8.94 -7.31
CA ASN A 27 24.90 -7.76 -8.15
C ASN A 27 24.17 -6.58 -7.45
N GLU A 28 24.88 -5.48 -7.20
CA GLU A 28 24.34 -4.32 -6.49
C GLU A 28 23.13 -3.68 -7.19
N GLN A 29 23.18 -3.53 -8.52
CA GLN A 29 22.05 -3.01 -9.31
C GLN A 29 20.81 -3.90 -9.17
N SER A 30 21.00 -5.22 -9.12
CA SER A 30 19.90 -6.15 -8.85
C SER A 30 19.31 -5.95 -7.46
N VAL A 31 20.13 -5.65 -6.44
CA VAL A 31 19.64 -5.39 -5.07
C VAL A 31 18.83 -4.09 -5.05
N TRP A 32 19.37 -3.01 -5.58
CA TRP A 32 18.68 -1.72 -5.64
C TRP A 32 17.34 -1.81 -6.38
N LYS A 33 17.31 -2.53 -7.51
CA LYS A 33 16.06 -2.79 -8.23
C LYS A 33 15.05 -3.53 -7.35
N LYS A 34 15.48 -4.50 -6.54
CA LYS A 34 14.58 -5.23 -5.64
C LYS A 34 14.07 -4.40 -4.47
N ILE A 35 14.87 -3.46 -3.98
CA ILE A 35 14.42 -2.49 -2.98
C ILE A 35 13.36 -1.56 -3.59
N ASP A 36 13.57 -1.08 -4.82
CA ASP A 36 12.59 -0.23 -5.50
C ASP A 36 11.29 -0.98 -5.80
N ASP A 37 11.39 -2.22 -6.32
CA ASP A 37 10.24 -3.10 -6.52
C ASP A 37 9.45 -3.26 -5.21
N LEU A 38 10.12 -3.56 -4.08
CA LEU A 38 9.50 -3.72 -2.77
C LEU A 38 8.82 -2.44 -2.27
N ASN A 39 9.47 -1.28 -2.43
CA ASN A 39 8.88 0.00 -2.05
C ASN A 39 7.59 0.28 -2.83
N ASN A 40 7.53 -0.09 -4.10
CA ASN A 40 6.33 0.08 -4.91
C ASN A 40 5.19 -0.86 -4.47
N GLU A 41 5.50 -2.08 -4.02
CA GLU A 41 4.52 -3.00 -3.43
C GLU A 41 3.94 -2.44 -2.11
N TYR A 42 4.76 -1.80 -1.26
CA TYR A 42 4.23 -1.09 -0.08
C TYR A 42 3.36 0.11 -0.44
N LYS A 43 3.77 0.93 -1.42
CA LYS A 43 2.98 2.08 -1.86
C LYS A 43 1.60 1.67 -2.33
N SER A 44 1.46 0.60 -3.11
CA SER A 44 0.15 0.17 -3.60
C SER A 44 -0.81 -0.21 -2.47
N VAL A 45 -0.31 -0.92 -1.44
CA VAL A 45 -1.12 -1.27 -0.27
C VAL A 45 -1.58 -0.02 0.48
N PHE A 46 -0.68 0.95 0.69
CA PHE A 46 -1.03 2.17 1.41
C PHE A 46 -1.96 3.10 0.62
N GLU A 47 -1.77 3.21 -0.69
CA GLU A 47 -2.68 3.99 -1.55
C GLU A 47 -4.10 3.40 -1.54
N GLU A 48 -4.23 2.06 -1.60
CA GLU A 48 -5.53 1.39 -1.51
C GLU A 48 -6.20 1.63 -0.15
N GLN A 49 -5.42 1.52 0.94
CA GLN A 49 -5.91 1.82 2.29
C GLN A 49 -6.33 3.30 2.42
N GLU A 50 -5.54 4.22 1.90
CA GLU A 50 -5.84 5.65 1.95
C GLU A 50 -7.15 5.97 1.24
N ILE A 51 -7.36 5.44 0.02
CA ILE A 51 -8.60 5.62 -0.74
C ILE A 51 -9.80 5.08 0.05
N LYS A 52 -9.67 3.87 0.61
CA LYS A 52 -10.73 3.23 1.39
C LYS A 52 -11.10 4.07 2.62
N TYR A 53 -10.11 4.48 3.41
CA TYR A 53 -10.36 5.26 4.62
C TYR A 53 -10.90 6.65 4.31
N ARG A 54 -10.37 7.34 3.29
CA ARG A 54 -10.89 8.64 2.87
C ARG A 54 -12.36 8.56 2.48
N THR A 55 -12.74 7.53 1.71
CA THR A 55 -14.15 7.33 1.30
C THR A 55 -15.05 7.13 2.51
N LEU A 56 -14.64 6.28 3.46
CA LEU A 56 -15.40 6.05 4.69
C LEU A 56 -15.55 7.32 5.54
N LEU A 57 -14.51 8.14 5.62
CA LEU A 57 -14.58 9.42 6.33
C LEU A 57 -15.56 10.38 5.65
N GLU A 58 -15.50 10.51 4.33
CA GLU A 58 -16.41 11.37 3.55
C GLU A 58 -17.88 10.95 3.72
N GLU A 59 -18.17 9.64 3.71
CA GLU A 59 -19.51 9.11 3.97
C GLU A 59 -20.02 9.47 5.38
N ARG A 60 -19.14 9.36 6.39
CA ARG A 60 -19.49 9.71 7.78
C ARG A 60 -19.69 11.21 7.98
N ASP A 61 -18.86 12.03 7.36
CA ASP A 61 -19.02 13.49 7.41
C ASP A 61 -20.35 13.93 6.77
N LEU A 62 -20.75 13.29 5.66
CA LEU A 62 -22.04 13.53 5.04
C LEU A 62 -23.21 13.12 5.95
N GLU A 63 -23.11 11.97 6.61
CA GLU A 63 -24.12 11.49 7.55
C GLU A 63 -24.25 12.42 8.77
N ILE A 64 -23.14 12.82 9.36
CA ILE A 64 -23.10 13.77 10.48
C ILE A 64 -23.73 15.10 10.07
N LYS A 65 -23.41 15.60 8.87
CA LYS A 65 -24.02 16.83 8.34
C LYS A 65 -25.54 16.71 8.25
N LYS A 66 -26.05 15.62 7.65
CA LYS A 66 -27.50 15.35 7.54
C LYS A 66 -28.18 15.29 8.91
N LEU A 67 -27.55 14.65 9.90
CA LEU A 67 -28.11 14.54 11.25
C LEU A 67 -28.13 15.90 11.96
N LYS A 68 -27.06 16.69 11.84
CA LYS A 68 -27.01 18.06 12.39
C LYS A 68 -28.07 18.97 11.76
N GLU A 69 -28.27 18.88 10.45
CA GLU A 69 -29.32 19.63 9.77
C GLU A 69 -30.71 19.27 10.31
N LYS A 70 -31.01 17.98 10.49
CA LYS A 70 -32.28 17.54 11.10
C LYS A 70 -32.47 18.06 12.52
N LEU A 71 -31.44 17.97 13.37
CA LEU A 71 -31.50 18.44 14.76
C LEU A 71 -31.69 19.96 14.88
N ASN A 72 -31.23 20.74 13.90
CA ASN A 72 -31.37 22.19 13.89
C ASN A 72 -32.68 22.67 13.23
N MET A 73 -33.49 21.75 12.70
CA MET A 73 -34.80 22.04 12.08
C MET A 73 -35.99 21.71 12.99
N ASP A 74 -35.75 21.07 14.14
CA ASP A 74 -36.70 20.82 15.23
C ASP A 74 -36.61 21.92 16.31
#